data_AF-A0A0G1DBY9-F1
#
_entry.id   AF-A0A0G1DBY9-F1
#
_cell.length_a   1.000
_cell.length_b   1.000
_cell.length_c   1.000
_cell.angle_alpha   90.00
_cell.angle_beta   90.00
_cell.angle_gamma   90.00
#
_symmetry.space_group_name_H-M   'P 1'
#
loop_
_entity.id
_entity.type
_entity.pdbx_description
1 polymer ?
#
loop_
_entity_poly.entity_id
_entity_poly.type
_entity_poly.pdbx_seq_one_letter_code
_entity_poly.pdbx_strand_id
1 'polypeptide(L)'
;MVEKSRVVVKQEKFWVRCRITGKMCEVCVGDSSHERSCAYFDPQVLLRYTGQPDKYLVEDSYIKSKEEGWILQSLCYSSCGEVYCYLYDLSLLPEKEQAHWRPDNLEDPEGTESSLARERDFFCSFDNSTKQELVCVLKNLGEMRFQVGDTNLVIWSPREDFDQMVNEVVLPLTEENKQYRDGFLLPLARLVIEGFEEKKLKKIAVSLGVSIEKPGSLNALELFLARLCGDKKIAVEVLKPLRDLQNEKSARASHGGKEREKTMVTKANSTLAAATESIAAILQIIKNR
;
A
#
# COMPACT_ATOMS: atom_id res chain seq x y z
N MET A 1 -23.72 56.05 1.51
CA MET A 1 -24.15 54.65 1.69
C MET A 1 -23.66 53.90 0.48
N VAL A 2 -22.61 53.08 0.63
CA VAL A 2 -22.13 52.21 -0.45
C VAL A 2 -22.59 50.81 -0.10
N GLU A 3 -23.55 50.34 -0.87
CA GLU A 3 -24.13 49.02 -0.79
C GLU A 3 -23.05 48.01 -1.20
N LYS A 4 -22.48 47.29 -0.24
CA LYS A 4 -21.54 46.21 -0.51
C LYS A 4 -22.33 45.04 -1.10
N SER A 5 -22.29 44.93 -2.42
CA SER A 5 -22.69 43.74 -3.17
C SER A 5 -21.98 42.52 -2.55
N ARG A 6 -22.72 41.67 -1.83
CA ARG A 6 -22.22 40.37 -1.40
C ARG A 6 -21.98 39.56 -2.66
N VAL A 7 -20.71 39.29 -2.97
CA VAL A 7 -20.32 38.26 -3.93
C VAL A 7 -20.88 36.95 -3.39
N VAL A 8 -21.94 36.44 -4.01
CA VAL A 8 -22.44 35.09 -3.76
C VAL A 8 -21.40 34.15 -4.38
N VAL A 9 -20.45 33.69 -3.55
CA VAL A 9 -19.59 32.56 -3.91
C VAL A 9 -20.54 31.39 -4.18
N LYS A 10 -20.55 30.87 -5.42
CA LYS A 10 -21.31 29.66 -5.74
C LYS A 10 -20.71 28.54 -4.90
N GLN A 11 -21.39 28.16 -3.81
CA GLN A 11 -20.99 27.01 -3.03
C GLN A 11 -21.07 25.77 -3.92
N GLU A 12 -19.97 25.04 -4.01
CA GLU A 12 -19.97 23.75 -4.69
C GLU A 12 -20.85 22.76 -3.92
N LYS A 13 -21.67 22.02 -4.66
CA LYS A 13 -22.61 21.04 -4.11
C LYS A 13 -22.14 19.62 -4.37
N PHE A 14 -22.25 18.76 -3.37
CA PHE A 14 -21.94 17.33 -3.41
C PHE A 14 -23.12 16.52 -2.88
N TRP A 15 -23.23 15.27 -3.33
CA TRP A 15 -24.24 14.34 -2.85
C TRP A 15 -23.63 13.43 -1.78
N VAL A 16 -24.31 13.32 -0.63
CA VAL A 16 -23.88 12.50 0.50
C VAL A 16 -25.00 11.58 0.94
N ARG A 17 -24.67 10.30 1.19
CA ARG A 17 -25.61 9.37 1.83
C ARG A 17 -25.63 9.61 3.34
N CYS A 18 -26.79 9.97 3.87
CA CYS A 18 -26.99 10.17 5.30
C CYS A 18 -26.82 8.85 6.06
N ARG A 19 -25.90 8.81 7.03
CA ARG A 19 -25.62 7.62 7.84
C ARG A 19 -26.79 7.18 8.72
N ILE A 20 -27.68 8.10 9.10
CA ILE A 20 -28.82 7.81 10.00
C ILE A 20 -30.02 7.29 9.21
N THR A 21 -30.30 7.91 8.06
CA THR A 21 -31.54 7.65 7.31
C THR A 21 -31.33 6.85 6.04
N GLY A 22 -30.08 6.65 5.61
CA GLY A 22 -29.72 6.05 4.32
C GLY A 22 -30.10 6.90 3.10
N LYS A 23 -30.70 8.07 3.30
CA LYS A 23 -31.16 8.95 2.22
C LYS A 23 -30.03 9.82 1.69
N MET A 24 -30.07 10.10 0.40
CA MET A 24 -29.17 11.09 -0.21
C MET A 24 -29.55 12.50 0.22
N CYS A 25 -28.53 13.29 0.54
CA CYS A 25 -28.63 14.70 0.90
C CYS A 25 -27.67 15.50 0.02
N GLU A 26 -28.14 16.63 -0.49
CA GLU A 26 -27.30 17.62 -1.14
C GLU A 26 -26.62 18.46 -0.06
N VAL A 27 -25.29 18.56 -0.11
CA VAL A 27 -24.49 19.30 0.88
C VAL A 27 -23.60 20.32 0.18
N CYS A 28 -23.55 21.53 0.73
CA CYS A 28 -22.65 22.58 0.29
C CYS A 28 -21.27 22.46 0.97
N VAL A 29 -20.22 22.64 0.19
CA VAL A 29 -18.85 22.73 0.69
C VAL A 29 -18.68 23.96 1.60
N GLY A 30 -18.11 23.77 2.79
CA GLY A 30 -17.82 24.84 3.76
C GLY A 30 -18.86 25.03 4.88
N ASP A 31 -19.86 24.16 4.97
CA ASP A 31 -20.76 24.10 6.12
C ASP A 31 -20.15 23.22 7.23
N SER A 32 -19.78 23.83 8.35
CA SER A 32 -19.17 23.15 9.51
C SER A 32 -20.09 22.12 10.17
N SER A 33 -21.39 22.11 9.86
CA SER A 33 -22.31 21.09 10.36
C SER A 33 -22.13 19.72 9.69
N HIS A 34 -21.30 19.64 8.65
CA HIS A 34 -21.06 18.44 7.85
C HIS A 34 -19.61 17.93 7.89
N GLU A 35 -18.87 18.25 8.95
CA GLU A 35 -17.46 17.87 9.12
C GLU A 35 -17.18 16.37 8.93
N ARG A 36 -18.14 15.51 9.26
CA ARG A 36 -18.03 14.04 9.16
C ARG A 36 -18.88 13.42 8.04
N SER A 37 -19.46 14.25 7.18
CA SER A 37 -20.18 13.78 6.00
C SER A 37 -19.18 13.29 4.95
N CYS A 38 -19.36 12.08 4.44
CA CYS A 38 -18.50 11.50 3.41
C CYS A 38 -19.12 11.69 2.03
N ALA A 39 -18.34 12.16 1.06
CA ALA A 39 -18.66 12.01 -0.36
C ALA A 39 -17.90 10.81 -0.93
N TYR A 40 -18.50 10.15 -1.91
CA TYR A 40 -17.94 8.96 -2.57
C TYR A 40 -17.68 9.29 -4.04
N PHE A 41 -16.62 8.73 -4.60
CA PHE A 41 -16.12 9.06 -5.91
C PHE A 41 -15.71 7.81 -6.68
N ASP A 42 -15.85 7.86 -8.00
CA ASP A 42 -15.22 6.87 -8.88
C ASP A 42 -13.69 6.92 -8.68
N PRO A 43 -13.00 5.77 -8.50
CA PRO A 43 -11.55 5.73 -8.33
C PRO A 43 -10.75 6.40 -9.45
N GLN A 44 -11.34 6.60 -10.63
CA GLN A 44 -10.74 7.35 -11.73
C GLN A 44 -10.35 8.78 -11.36
N VAL A 45 -11.00 9.40 -10.37
CA VAL A 45 -10.64 10.74 -9.86
C VAL A 45 -9.16 10.81 -9.46
N LEU A 46 -8.59 9.68 -9.02
CA LEU A 46 -7.21 9.57 -8.56
C LEU A 46 -6.18 9.47 -9.67
N LEU A 47 -6.59 9.12 -10.91
CA LEU A 47 -5.69 8.94 -12.05
C LEU A 47 -4.90 10.22 -12.38
N ARG A 48 -5.51 11.39 -12.17
CA ARG A 48 -4.82 12.69 -12.37
C ARG A 48 -3.61 12.83 -11.46
N TYR A 49 -3.73 12.37 -10.21
CA TYR A 49 -2.70 12.52 -9.18
C TYR A 49 -1.63 11.44 -9.32
N THR A 50 -2.03 10.18 -9.50
CA THR A 50 -1.10 9.06 -9.69
C THR A 50 -0.31 9.17 -11.00
N GLY A 51 -0.89 9.78 -12.04
CA GLY A 51 -0.21 10.03 -13.31
C GLY A 51 0.83 11.15 -13.28
N GLN A 52 0.95 11.91 -12.19
CA GLN A 52 1.88 13.04 -12.04
C GLN A 52 2.68 12.95 -10.73
N PRO A 53 3.51 11.91 -10.53
CA PRO A 53 4.25 11.68 -9.29
C PRO A 53 5.26 12.80 -8.96
N ASP A 54 5.70 13.58 -9.95
CA ASP A 54 6.57 14.74 -9.72
C ASP A 54 5.84 15.88 -8.99
N LYS A 55 4.51 15.99 -9.15
CA LYS A 55 3.69 17.06 -8.58
C LYS A 55 2.94 16.65 -7.33
N TYR A 56 2.54 15.38 -7.25
CA TYR A 56 1.68 14.89 -6.18
C TYR A 56 2.34 13.73 -5.44
N LEU A 57 2.10 13.68 -4.13
CA LEU A 57 2.34 12.50 -3.30
C LEU A 57 0.98 11.90 -2.98
N VAL A 58 0.73 10.68 -3.43
CA VAL A 58 -0.49 9.92 -3.17
C VAL A 58 -0.13 8.77 -2.24
N GLU A 59 -0.66 8.79 -1.03
CA GLU A 59 -0.52 7.74 -0.03
C GLU A 59 -1.88 7.10 0.25
N ASP A 60 -1.90 6.03 1.04
CA ASP A 60 -3.11 5.27 1.38
C ASP A 60 -4.22 6.14 2.01
N SER A 61 -3.82 7.17 2.76
CA SER A 61 -4.74 8.02 3.53
C SER A 61 -4.80 9.48 3.09
N TYR A 62 -3.92 9.92 2.18
CA TYR A 62 -3.90 11.32 1.79
C TYR A 62 -3.33 11.57 0.40
N ILE A 63 -3.68 12.73 -0.15
CA ILE A 63 -3.05 13.30 -1.35
C ILE A 63 -2.44 14.63 -0.95
N LYS A 64 -1.17 14.84 -1.28
CA LYS A 64 -0.46 16.08 -1.02
C LYS A 64 0.10 16.66 -2.30
N SER A 65 -0.14 17.95 -2.53
CA SER A 65 0.58 18.71 -3.54
C SER A 65 1.98 19.04 -3.04
N LYS A 66 2.99 18.70 -3.84
CA LYS A 66 4.40 19.00 -3.53
C LYS A 66 4.71 20.48 -3.72
N GLU A 67 4.05 21.14 -4.66
CA GLU A 67 4.29 22.54 -5.02
C GLU A 67 3.33 23.51 -4.32
N GLU A 68 2.04 23.20 -4.30
CA GLU A 68 1.00 24.11 -3.80
C GLU A 68 0.70 23.95 -2.31
N GLY A 69 1.25 22.91 -1.67
CA GLY A 69 1.21 22.73 -0.21
C GLY A 69 -0.14 22.32 0.39
N TRP A 70 -1.19 22.15 -0.41
CA TRP A 70 -2.46 21.58 0.06
C TRP A 70 -2.37 20.08 0.29
N ILE A 71 -3.21 19.57 1.19
CA ILE A 71 -3.30 18.16 1.55
C ILE A 71 -4.79 17.79 1.69
N LEU A 72 -5.22 16.73 1.01
CA LEU A 72 -6.46 16.01 1.29
C LEU A 72 -6.12 14.87 2.26
N GLN A 73 -6.43 15.00 3.55
CA GLN A 73 -6.03 14.07 4.62
C GLN A 73 -6.96 12.87 4.84
N SER A 74 -8.14 12.88 4.24
CA SER A 74 -9.21 11.92 4.50
C SER A 74 -9.44 10.94 3.36
N LEU A 75 -8.41 10.68 2.56
CA LEU A 75 -8.51 9.71 1.47
C LEU A 75 -8.72 8.31 2.07
N CYS A 76 -9.76 7.64 1.57
CA CYS A 76 -10.12 6.29 1.98
C CYS A 76 -10.82 5.55 0.84
N TYR A 77 -11.05 4.26 1.09
CA TYR A 77 -11.80 3.38 0.19
C TYR A 77 -13.00 2.78 0.92
N SER A 78 -14.10 2.63 0.17
CA SER A 78 -15.29 1.91 0.59
C SER A 78 -15.06 0.39 0.53
N SER A 79 -15.97 -0.38 1.12
CA SER A 79 -15.97 -1.85 0.99
C SER A 79 -16.06 -2.35 -0.45
N CYS A 80 -16.52 -1.51 -1.38
CA CYS A 80 -16.69 -1.83 -2.79
C CYS A 80 -15.60 -1.20 -3.68
N GLY A 81 -14.57 -0.58 -3.07
CA GLY A 81 -13.44 0.00 -3.79
C GLY A 81 -13.66 1.43 -4.28
N GLU A 82 -14.78 2.07 -3.94
CA GLU A 82 -15.01 3.49 -4.25
C GLU A 82 -14.14 4.36 -3.37
N VAL A 83 -13.69 5.50 -3.89
CA VAL A 83 -12.94 6.46 -3.09
C VAL A 83 -13.91 7.23 -2.22
N TYR A 84 -13.60 7.46 -0.95
CA TYR A 84 -14.36 8.39 -0.14
C TYR A 84 -13.44 9.35 0.61
N CYS A 85 -13.93 10.57 0.82
CA CYS A 85 -13.29 11.57 1.67
C CYS A 85 -14.33 12.37 2.46
N TYR A 86 -13.88 13.04 3.52
CA TYR A 86 -14.77 13.95 4.27
C TYR A 86 -14.98 15.23 3.48
N LEU A 87 -16.24 15.71 3.43
CA LEU A 87 -16.60 16.95 2.76
C LEU A 87 -15.84 18.16 3.31
N TYR A 88 -15.56 18.18 4.61
CA TYR A 88 -14.77 19.24 5.21
C TYR A 88 -13.34 19.25 4.66
N ASP A 89 -12.69 18.11 4.57
CA ASP A 89 -11.34 18.03 4.02
C ASP A 89 -11.31 18.37 2.53
N LEU A 90 -12.32 17.93 1.76
CA LEU A 90 -12.52 18.36 0.38
C LEU A 90 -12.73 19.87 0.27
N SER A 91 -13.39 20.50 1.26
CA SER A 91 -13.61 21.96 1.31
C SER A 91 -12.34 22.79 1.49
N LEU A 92 -11.29 22.17 2.05
CA LEU A 92 -10.00 22.83 2.25
C LEU A 92 -9.15 22.82 0.97
N LEU A 93 -9.53 22.04 -0.04
CA LEU A 93 -8.83 22.02 -1.31
C LEU A 93 -9.03 23.32 -2.10
N PRO A 94 -8.06 23.74 -2.93
CA PRO A 94 -8.25 24.84 -3.86
C PRO A 94 -9.46 24.60 -4.78
N GLU A 95 -10.16 25.66 -5.21
CA GLU A 95 -11.35 25.54 -6.06
C GLU A 95 -11.13 24.70 -7.33
N LYS A 96 -9.93 24.77 -7.93
CA LYS A 96 -9.58 23.95 -9.10
C LYS A 96 -9.55 22.45 -8.82
N GLU A 97 -9.19 22.08 -7.60
CA GLU A 97 -9.19 20.69 -7.15
C GLU A 97 -10.61 20.27 -6.79
N GLN A 98 -11.41 21.10 -6.09
CA GLN A 98 -12.82 20.79 -5.84
C GLN A 98 -13.60 20.54 -7.15
N ALA A 99 -13.38 21.40 -8.15
CA ALA A 99 -13.96 21.27 -9.48
C ALA A 99 -13.48 20.00 -10.23
N HIS A 100 -12.28 19.49 -9.94
CA HIS A 100 -11.76 18.24 -10.49
C HIS A 100 -12.46 17.01 -9.91
N TRP A 101 -12.77 17.02 -8.62
CA TRP A 101 -13.43 15.89 -7.96
C TRP A 101 -14.92 15.79 -8.28
N ARG A 102 -15.55 16.92 -8.58
CA ARG A 102 -17.00 17.03 -8.79
C ARG A 102 -17.59 16.06 -9.83
N PRO A 103 -17.00 15.87 -11.04
CA PRO A 103 -17.59 15.02 -12.07
C PRO A 103 -17.61 13.54 -11.69
N ASP A 104 -16.69 13.11 -10.83
CA ASP A 104 -16.55 11.73 -10.37
C ASP A 104 -17.39 11.43 -9.10
N ASN A 105 -18.11 12.43 -8.57
CA ASN A 105 -18.94 12.26 -7.37
C ASN A 105 -20.12 11.29 -7.62
N LEU A 106 -20.17 10.21 -6.86
CA LEU A 106 -21.18 9.17 -6.97
C LEU A 106 -22.46 9.56 -6.22
N GLU A 107 -23.58 9.55 -6.95
CA GLU A 107 -24.90 9.81 -6.36
C GLU A 107 -25.45 8.59 -5.61
N ASP A 108 -25.04 7.39 -5.97
CA ASP A 108 -25.50 6.15 -5.35
C ASP A 108 -24.34 5.18 -5.09
N PRO A 109 -23.52 5.42 -4.05
CA PRO A 109 -22.40 4.55 -3.76
C PRO A 109 -22.88 3.16 -3.30
N GLU A 110 -22.22 2.12 -3.79
CA GLU A 110 -22.48 0.73 -3.44
C GLU A 110 -21.91 0.37 -2.07
N GLY A 111 -20.75 0.94 -1.72
CA GLY A 111 -20.03 0.63 -0.51
C GLY A 111 -20.34 1.54 0.67
N THR A 112 -19.99 1.08 1.87
CA THR A 112 -19.91 1.93 3.06
C THR A 112 -18.45 2.18 3.43
N GLU A 113 -18.19 3.04 4.42
CA GLU A 113 -16.86 3.21 4.99
C GLU A 113 -16.23 1.85 5.31
N SER A 114 -14.97 1.64 4.93
CA SER A 114 -14.25 0.43 5.32
C SER A 114 -14.05 0.39 6.83
N SER A 115 -13.99 -0.82 7.40
CA SER A 115 -13.71 -1.02 8.82
C SER A 115 -12.39 -0.36 9.24
N LEU A 116 -11.37 -0.42 8.36
CA LEU A 116 -10.08 0.22 8.56
C LEU A 116 -10.19 1.74 8.71
N ALA A 117 -10.94 2.38 7.81
CA ALA A 117 -11.13 3.81 7.87
C ALA A 117 -11.92 4.24 9.11
N ARG A 118 -12.91 3.42 9.53
CA ARG A 118 -13.65 3.62 10.77
C ARG A 118 -12.76 3.52 12.01
N GLU A 119 -11.89 2.51 12.07
CA GLU A 119 -10.94 2.32 13.18
C GLU A 119 -9.94 3.48 13.28
N ARG A 120 -9.40 3.91 12.14
CA ARG A 120 -8.50 5.06 12.05
C ARG A 120 -9.18 6.36 12.49
N ASP A 121 -10.33 6.68 11.91
CA ASP A 121 -10.93 8.01 12.03
C ASP A 121 -11.73 8.18 13.34
N PHE A 122 -12.32 7.12 13.89
CA PHE A 122 -13.16 7.20 15.10
C PHE A 122 -12.50 6.64 16.36
N PHE A 123 -11.66 5.62 16.22
CA PHE A 123 -11.04 4.94 17.35
C PHE A 123 -9.58 5.34 17.57
N CYS A 124 -9.04 6.23 16.73
CA CYS A 124 -7.63 6.63 16.75
C CYS A 124 -6.69 5.42 16.74
N SER A 125 -7.16 4.31 16.17
CA SER A 125 -6.33 3.14 15.92
C SER A 125 -5.55 3.48 14.67
N PHE A 126 -4.34 4.00 14.84
CA PHE A 126 -3.37 4.01 13.76
C PHE A 126 -3.10 2.55 13.44
N ASP A 127 -3.91 1.99 12.55
CA ASP A 127 -3.55 0.73 11.93
C ASP A 127 -2.18 0.97 11.31
N ASN A 128 -1.17 0.24 11.79
CA ASN A 128 0.13 0.22 11.14
C ASN A 128 -0.18 -0.28 9.75
N SER A 129 -0.26 0.62 8.76
CA SER A 129 -0.59 0.20 7.40
C SER A 129 0.33 -0.95 7.07
N THR A 130 -0.17 -2.00 6.42
CA THR A 130 0.61 -3.23 6.19
C THR A 130 1.98 -2.94 5.58
N LYS A 131 2.11 -1.83 4.82
CA LYS A 131 3.36 -1.25 4.34
C LYS A 131 4.31 -0.79 5.46
N GLN A 132 3.85 -0.10 6.49
CA GLN A 132 4.65 0.29 7.65
C GLN A 132 5.10 -0.94 8.46
N GLU A 133 4.23 -1.94 8.63
CA GLU A 133 4.63 -3.19 9.28
C GLU A 133 5.73 -3.89 8.47
N LEU A 134 5.56 -3.98 7.13
CA LEU A 134 6.58 -4.49 6.22
C LEU A 134 7.92 -3.76 6.40
N VAL A 135 7.89 -2.43 6.47
CA VAL A 135 9.09 -1.60 6.73
C VAL A 135 9.77 -1.98 8.04
N CYS A 136 9.00 -2.12 9.12
CA CYS A 136 9.52 -2.49 10.43
C CYS A 136 10.20 -3.87 10.40
N VAL A 137 9.53 -4.88 9.83
CA VAL A 137 10.09 -6.23 9.77
C VAL A 137 11.30 -6.33 8.86
N LEU A 138 11.35 -5.59 7.76
CA LEU A 138 12.53 -5.53 6.87
C LEU A 138 13.72 -4.83 7.53
N LYS A 139 13.52 -3.71 8.24
CA LYS A 139 14.58 -3.04 9.01
C LYS A 139 15.18 -3.99 10.04
N ASN A 140 14.32 -4.65 10.82
CA ASN A 140 14.75 -5.65 11.81
C ASN A 140 15.49 -6.83 11.17
N LEU A 141 15.05 -7.30 10.00
CA LEU A 141 15.73 -8.35 9.26
C LEU A 141 17.11 -7.90 8.77
N GLY A 142 17.23 -6.66 8.30
CA GLY A 142 18.50 -6.04 7.88
C GLY A 142 19.49 -5.79 9.03
N GLU A 143 19.02 -5.77 10.26
CA GLU A 143 19.85 -5.69 11.47
C GLU A 143 20.37 -7.05 11.94
N MET A 144 19.81 -8.16 11.44
CA MET A 144 20.25 -9.50 11.82
C MET A 144 21.69 -9.75 11.36
N ARG A 145 22.56 -10.12 12.32
CA ARG A 145 23.95 -10.51 12.08
C ARG A 145 24.14 -11.99 12.32
N PHE A 146 24.93 -12.65 11.47
CA PHE A 146 25.28 -14.06 11.56
C PHE A 146 26.79 -14.19 11.57
N GLN A 147 27.34 -14.73 12.67
CA GLN A 147 28.77 -14.97 12.80
C GLN A 147 29.16 -16.23 12.01
N VAL A 148 30.09 -16.08 11.07
CA VAL A 148 30.70 -17.18 10.32
C VAL A 148 32.22 -16.98 10.35
N GLY A 149 32.92 -17.81 11.15
CA GLY A 149 34.33 -17.57 11.47
C GLY A 149 34.50 -16.22 12.17
N ASP A 150 35.38 -15.37 11.65
CA ASP A 150 35.62 -14.00 12.15
C ASP A 150 34.74 -12.93 11.46
N THR A 151 33.80 -13.34 10.60
CA THR A 151 32.99 -12.42 9.82
C THR A 151 31.53 -12.37 10.29
N ASN A 152 30.97 -11.17 10.35
CA ASN A 152 29.54 -10.95 10.55
C ASN A 152 28.84 -10.72 9.22
N LEU A 153 27.88 -11.60 8.90
CA LEU A 153 27.12 -11.57 7.66
C LEU A 153 25.69 -11.10 7.91
N VAL A 154 25.17 -10.31 6.97
CA VAL A 154 23.77 -9.87 6.90
C VAL A 154 23.11 -10.61 5.74
N ILE A 155 21.91 -11.16 5.95
CA ILE A 155 21.24 -11.96 4.91
C ILE A 155 20.29 -11.16 4.03
N TRP A 156 19.94 -9.94 4.46
CA TRP A 156 19.05 -9.05 3.73
C TRP A 156 19.59 -7.63 3.80
N SER A 157 19.71 -6.98 2.65
CA SER A 157 20.09 -5.57 2.52
C SER A 157 19.39 -4.96 1.32
N PRO A 158 18.87 -3.73 1.41
CA PRO A 158 18.26 -3.07 0.27
C PRO A 158 19.31 -2.89 -0.83
N ARG A 159 18.88 -3.03 -2.09
CA ARG A 159 19.78 -2.84 -3.25
C ARG A 159 20.07 -1.37 -3.54
N GLU A 160 19.12 -0.52 -3.21
CA GLU A 160 19.09 0.91 -3.47
C GLU A 160 18.76 1.63 -2.16
N ASP A 161 18.48 2.93 -2.23
CA ASP A 161 17.99 3.69 -1.08
C ASP A 161 16.68 3.07 -0.53
N PHE A 162 16.67 2.71 0.75
CA PHE A 162 15.57 1.96 1.34
C PHE A 162 14.27 2.77 1.34
N ASP A 163 14.33 4.05 1.68
CA ASP A 163 13.14 4.90 1.77
C ASP A 163 12.57 5.15 0.36
N GLN A 164 13.42 5.33 -0.65
CA GLN A 164 13.00 5.38 -2.04
C GLN A 164 12.29 4.09 -2.48
N MET A 165 12.88 2.92 -2.21
CA MET A 165 12.29 1.64 -2.59
C MET A 165 10.92 1.41 -1.93
N VAL A 166 10.75 1.87 -0.68
CA VAL A 166 9.46 1.83 0.03
C VAL A 166 8.43 2.75 -0.62
N ASN A 167 8.82 3.98 -0.96
CA ASN A 167 7.91 4.95 -1.59
C ASN A 167 7.46 4.51 -2.99
N GLU A 168 8.28 3.74 -3.69
CA GLU A 168 7.93 3.19 -5.00
C GLU A 168 6.88 2.06 -4.94
N VAL A 169 6.62 1.47 -3.76
CA VAL A 169 5.51 0.52 -3.58
C VAL A 169 4.21 1.29 -3.39
N VAL A 170 3.43 1.40 -4.46
CA VAL A 170 2.14 2.10 -4.50
C VAL A 170 1.04 1.07 -4.70
N LEU A 171 0.10 0.99 -3.76
CA LEU A 171 -1.08 0.13 -3.93
C LEU A 171 -1.91 0.61 -5.13
N PRO A 172 -2.43 -0.31 -5.95
CA PRO A 172 -3.31 0.05 -7.03
C PRO A 172 -4.64 0.55 -6.47
N LEU A 173 -5.14 1.62 -7.07
CA LEU A 173 -6.39 2.28 -6.68
C LEU A 173 -7.52 1.92 -7.65
N THR A 174 -7.15 1.36 -8.80
CA THR A 174 -8.05 0.94 -9.86
C THR A 174 -7.69 -0.47 -10.32
N GLU A 175 -8.55 -1.07 -11.14
CA GLU A 175 -8.30 -2.36 -11.79
C GLU A 175 -7.35 -2.25 -13.00
N GLU A 176 -6.62 -1.14 -13.12
CA GLU A 176 -5.64 -0.93 -14.18
C GLU A 176 -4.40 -1.81 -13.98
N ASN A 177 -4.15 -2.70 -14.94
CA ASN A 177 -3.01 -3.62 -14.89
C ASN A 177 -1.65 -2.90 -14.81
N LYS A 178 -1.52 -1.71 -15.39
CA LYS A 178 -0.28 -0.92 -15.31
C LYS A 178 -0.01 -0.48 -13.88
N GLN A 179 -1.02 0.02 -13.17
CA GLN A 179 -0.91 0.42 -11.77
C GLN A 179 -0.56 -0.78 -10.88
N TYR A 180 -1.25 -1.90 -11.07
CA TYR A 180 -0.97 -3.14 -10.34
C TYR A 180 0.45 -3.67 -10.61
N ARG A 181 0.87 -3.70 -11.87
CA ARG A 181 2.17 -4.26 -12.25
C ARG A 181 3.32 -3.34 -11.87
N ASP A 182 3.30 -2.11 -12.39
CA ASP A 182 4.46 -1.21 -12.37
C ASP A 182 4.51 -0.43 -11.05
N GLY A 183 3.36 -0.10 -10.46
CA GLY A 183 3.27 0.61 -9.18
C GLY A 183 3.35 -0.31 -7.96
N PHE A 184 2.85 -1.54 -8.05
CA PHE A 184 2.77 -2.43 -6.89
C PHE A 184 3.67 -3.67 -7.00
N LEU A 185 3.42 -4.54 -7.97
CA LEU A 185 4.00 -5.88 -8.04
C LEU A 185 5.53 -5.86 -8.23
N LEU A 186 6.02 -5.07 -9.19
CA LEU A 186 7.45 -4.97 -9.47
C LEU A 186 8.21 -4.29 -8.32
N PRO A 187 7.76 -3.13 -7.79
CA PRO A 187 8.40 -2.50 -6.64
C PRO A 187 8.40 -3.39 -5.39
N LEU A 188 7.27 -4.05 -5.07
CA LEU A 188 7.16 -4.92 -3.90
C LEU A 188 8.13 -6.11 -3.98
N ALA A 189 8.18 -6.80 -5.13
CA ALA A 189 9.11 -7.91 -5.31
C ALA A 189 10.57 -7.47 -5.21
N ARG A 190 10.91 -6.29 -5.75
CA ARG A 190 12.26 -5.73 -5.62
C ARG A 190 12.58 -5.38 -4.16
N LEU A 191 11.65 -4.75 -3.43
CA LEU A 191 11.83 -4.42 -2.01
C LEU A 191 12.02 -5.68 -1.16
N VAL A 192 11.18 -6.70 -1.33
CA VAL A 192 11.13 -7.84 -0.42
C VAL A 192 12.13 -8.95 -0.80
N ILE A 193 12.20 -9.32 -2.09
CA ILE A 193 12.91 -10.52 -2.55
C ILE A 193 14.34 -10.20 -2.97
N GLU A 194 14.55 -9.11 -3.70
CA GLU A 194 15.85 -8.81 -4.30
C GLU A 194 16.90 -8.34 -3.29
N GLY A 195 16.46 -7.96 -2.08
CA GLY A 195 17.35 -7.63 -0.97
C GLY A 195 18.01 -8.85 -0.30
N PHE A 196 17.54 -10.08 -0.56
CA PHE A 196 18.17 -11.27 0.01
C PHE A 196 19.53 -11.58 -0.65
N GLU A 197 20.56 -11.69 0.19
CA GLU A 197 21.95 -11.83 -0.19
C GLU A 197 22.33 -13.32 -0.40
N GLU A 198 22.05 -13.86 -1.58
CA GLU A 198 22.25 -15.29 -1.90
C GLU A 198 23.64 -15.81 -1.53
N LYS A 199 24.71 -15.07 -1.85
CA LYS A 199 26.09 -15.48 -1.54
C LYS A 199 26.34 -15.59 -0.03
N LYS A 200 25.75 -14.68 0.77
CA LYS A 200 25.92 -14.67 2.22
C LYS A 200 25.07 -15.76 2.86
N LEU A 201 23.83 -15.96 2.40
CA LEU A 201 22.97 -17.09 2.79
C LEU A 201 23.67 -18.45 2.56
N LYS A 202 24.28 -18.64 1.38
CA LYS A 202 25.04 -19.86 1.06
C LYS A 202 26.21 -20.08 2.02
N LYS A 203 26.98 -19.04 2.34
CA LYS A 203 28.09 -19.13 3.31
C LYS A 203 27.61 -19.54 4.70
N ILE A 204 26.51 -18.94 5.18
CA ILE A 204 25.92 -19.27 6.48
C ILE A 204 25.43 -20.71 6.48
N ALA A 205 24.70 -21.13 5.45
CA ALA A 205 24.18 -22.49 5.37
C ALA A 205 25.30 -23.55 5.36
N VAL A 206 26.39 -23.32 4.64
CA VAL A 206 27.57 -24.21 4.65
C VAL A 206 28.16 -24.31 6.06
N SER A 207 28.24 -23.19 6.80
CA SER A 207 28.71 -23.20 8.19
C SER A 207 27.79 -23.99 9.14
N LEU A 208 26.52 -24.17 8.77
CA LEU A 208 25.52 -24.96 9.50
C LEU A 208 25.43 -26.41 9.01
N GLY A 209 26.33 -26.83 8.10
CA GLY A 209 26.39 -28.18 7.53
C GLY A 209 25.41 -28.42 6.38
N VAL A 210 24.90 -27.37 5.73
CA VAL A 210 23.93 -27.45 4.64
C VAL A 210 24.56 -26.98 3.32
N SER A 211 24.57 -27.86 2.32
CA SER A 211 24.99 -27.50 0.96
C SER A 211 23.80 -26.96 0.14
N ILE A 212 24.00 -25.84 -0.55
CA ILE A 212 23.00 -25.19 -1.38
C ILE A 212 23.50 -25.16 -2.83
N GLU A 213 23.07 -26.14 -3.62
CA GLU A 213 23.49 -26.28 -5.01
C GLU A 213 22.61 -25.48 -5.98
N LYS A 214 21.31 -25.31 -5.64
CA LYS A 214 20.37 -24.60 -6.50
C LYS A 214 20.62 -23.08 -6.48
N PRO A 215 20.59 -22.40 -7.63
CA PRO A 215 20.68 -20.94 -7.68
C PRO A 215 19.40 -20.27 -7.15
N GLY A 216 19.51 -19.02 -6.71
CA GLY A 216 18.40 -18.17 -6.31
C GLY A 216 18.30 -17.97 -4.80
N SER A 217 18.08 -16.72 -4.39
CA SER A 217 18.00 -16.30 -2.99
C SER A 217 16.89 -17.03 -2.21
N LEU A 218 15.70 -17.22 -2.77
CA LEU A 218 14.61 -17.94 -2.10
C LEU A 218 14.90 -19.42 -1.89
N ASN A 219 15.62 -20.07 -2.83
CA ASN A 219 16.04 -21.46 -2.64
C ASN A 219 17.12 -21.57 -1.55
N ALA A 220 18.02 -20.59 -1.50
CA ALA A 220 19.03 -20.54 -0.46
C ALA A 220 18.40 -20.30 0.93
N LEU A 221 17.43 -19.40 0.98
CA LEU A 221 16.68 -19.05 2.18
C LEU A 221 15.87 -20.24 2.70
N GLU A 222 15.21 -21.02 1.83
CA GLU A 222 14.43 -22.20 2.24
C GLU A 222 15.27 -23.23 2.98
N LEU A 223 16.42 -23.61 2.41
CA LEU A 223 17.31 -24.61 3.03
C LEU A 223 17.91 -24.09 4.34
N PHE A 224 18.23 -22.81 4.38
CA PHE A 224 18.71 -22.15 5.58
C PHE A 224 17.65 -22.12 6.69
N LEU A 225 16.41 -21.73 6.39
CA LEU A 225 15.31 -21.71 7.36
C LEU A 225 14.94 -23.12 7.83
N ALA A 226 14.88 -24.09 6.92
CA ALA A 226 14.60 -25.50 7.25
C ALA A 226 15.63 -26.05 8.24
N ARG A 227 16.89 -25.58 8.15
CA ARG A 227 17.93 -25.94 9.12
C ARG A 227 17.72 -25.30 10.49
N LEU A 228 17.28 -24.05 10.52
CA LEU A 228 17.03 -23.32 11.78
C LEU A 228 15.80 -23.85 12.53
N CYS A 229 14.67 -24.05 11.83
CA CYS A 229 13.44 -24.53 12.49
C CYS A 229 13.37 -26.06 12.60
N GLY A 230 14.27 -26.80 11.95
CA GLY A 230 14.28 -28.26 11.95
C GLY A 230 13.16 -28.91 11.12
N ASP A 231 12.29 -28.11 10.47
CA ASP A 231 11.19 -28.61 9.65
C ASP A 231 11.15 -27.91 8.28
N LYS A 232 11.39 -28.70 7.24
CA LYS A 232 11.33 -28.22 5.85
C LYS A 232 9.93 -27.74 5.46
N LYS A 233 8.86 -28.30 6.01
CA LYS A 233 7.48 -27.89 5.70
C LYS A 233 7.24 -26.46 6.16
N ILE A 234 7.64 -26.13 7.40
CA ILE A 234 7.54 -24.77 7.93
C ILE A 234 8.30 -23.78 7.04
N ALA A 235 9.53 -24.12 6.63
CA ALA A 235 10.31 -23.25 5.73
C ALA A 235 9.62 -23.02 4.36
N VAL A 236 9.01 -24.07 3.79
CA VAL A 236 8.26 -23.97 2.52
C VAL A 236 7.01 -23.11 2.69
N GLU A 237 6.24 -23.31 3.77
CA GLU A 237 5.02 -22.55 4.05
C GLU A 237 5.32 -21.07 4.27
N VAL A 238 6.34 -20.77 5.09
CA VAL A 238 6.78 -19.40 5.35
C VAL A 238 7.21 -18.69 4.06
N LEU A 239 7.88 -19.39 3.13
CA LEU A 239 8.34 -18.78 1.88
C LEU A 239 7.32 -18.78 0.75
N LYS A 240 6.17 -19.45 0.93
CA LYS A 240 5.15 -19.55 -0.12
C LYS A 240 4.68 -18.18 -0.63
N PRO A 241 4.35 -17.19 0.23
CA PRO A 241 3.95 -15.85 -0.26
C PRO A 241 5.01 -15.17 -1.13
N LEU A 242 6.30 -15.30 -0.78
CA LEU A 242 7.39 -14.71 -1.57
C LEU A 242 7.59 -15.43 -2.90
N ARG A 243 7.39 -16.76 -2.93
CA ARG A 243 7.42 -17.54 -4.18
C ARG A 243 6.25 -17.19 -5.08
N ASP A 244 5.05 -17.02 -4.52
CA ASP A 244 3.86 -16.62 -5.27
C ASP A 244 4.05 -15.22 -5.87
N LEU A 245 4.58 -14.27 -5.09
CA LEU A 245 4.97 -12.93 -5.55
C LEU A 245 5.99 -12.98 -6.71
N GLN A 246 7.06 -13.77 -6.56
CA GLN A 246 8.08 -13.93 -7.61
C GLN A 246 7.50 -14.56 -8.89
N ASN A 247 6.63 -15.57 -8.73
CA ASN A 247 5.99 -16.27 -9.84
C ASN A 247 5.04 -15.31 -10.59
N GLU A 248 4.26 -14.51 -9.87
CA GLU A 248 3.37 -13.54 -10.48
C GLU A 248 4.13 -12.43 -11.22
N LYS A 249 5.20 -11.90 -10.61
CA LYS A 249 6.14 -10.97 -11.29
C LYS A 249 6.64 -11.58 -12.60
N SER A 250 7.09 -12.83 -12.57
CA SER A 250 7.66 -13.50 -13.74
C SER A 250 6.60 -13.78 -14.82
N ALA A 251 5.39 -14.18 -14.41
CA ALA A 251 4.27 -14.45 -15.30
C ALA A 251 3.81 -13.18 -16.02
N ARG A 252 3.70 -12.06 -15.30
CA ARG A 252 3.29 -10.78 -15.88
C ARG A 252 4.40 -10.12 -16.67
N ALA A 253 5.68 -10.43 -16.43
CA ALA A 253 6.80 -9.90 -17.22
C ALA A 253 6.74 -10.30 -18.71
N SER A 254 6.21 -11.47 -19.02
CA SER A 254 5.91 -11.90 -20.39
C SER A 254 4.64 -11.17 -20.90
N HIS A 255 4.66 -10.61 -22.10
CA HIS A 255 3.61 -9.78 -22.74
C HIS A 255 2.21 -10.45 -22.90
N GLY A 256 1.90 -11.53 -22.18
CA GLY A 256 0.64 -12.29 -22.27
C GLY A 256 -0.16 -12.39 -20.97
N GLY A 257 0.05 -11.48 -20.01
CA GLY A 257 -0.77 -11.44 -18.79
C GLY A 257 -2.24 -11.22 -19.14
N LYS A 258 -3.11 -12.18 -18.78
CA LYS A 258 -4.55 -12.08 -19.03
C LYS A 258 -5.10 -10.76 -18.50
N GLU A 259 -5.69 -9.99 -19.40
CA GLU A 259 -6.38 -8.75 -19.10
C GLU A 259 -7.61 -9.05 -18.22
N ARG A 260 -7.77 -8.27 -17.15
CA ARG A 260 -8.97 -8.15 -16.28
C ARG A 260 -9.19 -9.28 -15.26
N GLU A 261 -8.39 -9.25 -14.19
CA GLU A 261 -8.85 -9.73 -12.88
C GLU A 261 -9.62 -8.55 -12.24
N LYS A 262 -10.93 -8.66 -11.97
CA LYS A 262 -11.74 -7.61 -11.30
C LYS A 262 -11.47 -7.53 -9.78
N THR A 263 -10.21 -7.68 -9.38
CA THR A 263 -9.81 -7.90 -7.98
C THR A 263 -8.39 -7.45 -7.70
N MET A 264 -7.75 -6.66 -8.58
CA MET A 264 -6.35 -6.25 -8.45
C MET A 264 -6.11 -5.43 -7.18
N VAL A 265 -7.04 -4.56 -6.81
CA VAL A 265 -6.95 -3.78 -5.56
C VAL A 265 -6.95 -4.71 -4.34
N THR A 266 -7.92 -5.62 -4.26
CA THR A 266 -8.02 -6.61 -3.17
C THR A 266 -6.82 -7.54 -3.14
N LYS A 267 -6.34 -7.97 -4.32
CA LYS A 267 -5.19 -8.86 -4.47
C LYS A 267 -3.89 -8.19 -4.05
N ALA A 268 -3.72 -6.90 -4.36
CA ALA A 268 -2.54 -6.16 -3.93
C ALA A 268 -2.48 -6.06 -2.40
N ASN A 269 -3.60 -5.73 -1.75
CA ASN A 269 -3.68 -5.70 -0.30
C ASN A 269 -3.37 -7.06 0.34
N SER A 270 -3.96 -8.15 -0.15
CA SER A 270 -3.68 -9.49 0.37
C SER A 270 -2.25 -9.97 0.10
N THR A 271 -1.67 -9.58 -1.04
CA THR A 271 -0.27 -9.89 -1.38
C THR A 271 0.70 -9.14 -0.46
N LEU A 272 0.42 -7.87 -0.16
CA LEU A 272 1.22 -7.07 0.75
C LEU A 272 1.18 -7.66 2.17
N ALA A 273 -0.01 -8.05 2.64
CA ALA A 273 -0.18 -8.71 3.95
C ALA A 273 0.57 -10.03 4.02
N ALA A 274 0.38 -10.91 3.04
CA ALA A 274 1.04 -12.22 3.01
C ALA A 274 2.57 -12.11 2.93
N ALA A 275 3.10 -11.12 2.19
CA ALA A 275 4.54 -10.86 2.14
C ALA A 275 5.07 -10.35 3.49
N THR A 276 4.31 -9.48 4.17
CA THR A 276 4.64 -8.94 5.48
C THR A 276 4.70 -10.03 6.54
N GLU A 277 3.66 -10.87 6.61
CA GLU A 277 3.59 -12.03 7.51
C GLU A 277 4.74 -13.01 7.24
N SER A 278 5.07 -13.25 5.97
CA SER A 278 6.20 -14.10 5.58
C SER A 278 7.54 -13.57 6.12
N ILE A 279 7.83 -12.27 5.93
CA ILE A 279 9.05 -11.65 6.45
C ILE A 279 9.06 -11.65 7.98
N ALA A 280 7.93 -11.39 8.62
CA ALA A 280 7.79 -11.47 10.07
C ALA A 280 8.11 -12.89 10.58
N ALA A 281 7.56 -13.92 9.95
CA ALA A 281 7.82 -15.31 10.30
C ALA A 281 9.29 -15.71 10.08
N ILE A 282 9.92 -15.26 8.98
CA ILE A 282 11.36 -15.42 8.74
C ILE A 282 12.16 -14.82 9.90
N LEU A 283 11.85 -13.58 10.28
CA LEU A 283 12.51 -12.89 11.36
C LEU A 283 12.36 -13.65 12.70
N GLN A 284 11.17 -14.20 12.98
CA GLN A 284 10.93 -14.99 14.20
C GLN A 284 11.74 -16.29 14.22
N ILE A 285 11.77 -17.04 13.11
CA ILE A 285 12.60 -18.25 12.99
C ILE A 285 14.07 -17.90 13.24
N ILE A 286 14.54 -16.77 12.71
CA ILE A 286 15.91 -16.31 12.87
C ILE A 286 16.20 -15.86 14.31
N LYS A 287 15.24 -15.23 15.01
CA LYS A 287 15.43 -14.78 16.39
C LYS A 287 15.45 -15.94 17.40
N ASN A 288 14.78 -17.05 17.09
CA ASN A 288 14.69 -18.22 17.97
C ASN A 288 15.85 -19.22 17.79
N ARG A 289 16.90 -18.85 17.05
CA ARG A 289 18.07 -19.68 16.76
C ARG A 289 19.08 -19.74 17.91
#